data_AF-A0A6J5VGU7-F1
#
_entry.id   AF-A0A6J5VGU7-F1
#
_cell.length_a   1.000
_cell.length_b   1.000
_cell.length_c   1.000
_cell.angle_alpha   90.00
_cell.angle_beta   90.00
_cell.angle_gamma   90.00
#
_symmetry.space_group_name_H-M   'P 1'
#
loop_
_entity.id
_entity.type
_entity.pdbx_description
1 polymer ?
#
loop_
_entity_poly.entity_id
_entity_poly.type
_entity_poly.pdbx_seq_one_letter_code
_entity_poly.pdbx_strand_id
1 'polypeptide(L)' 'MLVVGLDPMGASSLGRHKGSKRLPIMCENADDYVWWDSFHPTERIQENLAKTLWNGTPSSVGPYNLEELFSVDEEN' A
#
# COMPACT_ATOMS: atom_id res chain seq x y z
N MET A 1 -8.07 6.90 11.77
CA MET A 1 -8.13 5.51 11.26
C MET A 1 -9.44 5.37 10.49
N LEU A 2 -9.45 5.80 9.23
CA LEU A 2 -10.59 5.64 8.35
C LEU A 2 -10.32 4.37 7.54
N VAL A 3 -11.08 3.32 7.85
CA VAL A 3 -11.11 2.08 7.10
C VAL A 3 -12.27 2.21 6.12
N VAL A 4 -11.99 2.15 4.82
CA VAL A 4 -13.01 1.87 3.82
C VAL A 4 -13.46 0.43 4.05
N GLY A 5 -14.62 0.26 4.69
CA GLY A 5 -15.29 -1.03 4.86
C GLY A 5 -14.63 -1.99 5.86
N LEU A 6 -14.83 -1.77 7.17
CA LEU A 6 -14.78 -2.88 8.12
C LEU A 6 -16.08 -3.69 7.98
N ASP A 7 -16.03 -4.80 7.25
CA ASP A 7 -16.82 -5.96 7.69
C ASP A 7 -16.07 -6.56 8.89
N PRO A 8 -16.74 -6.83 10.03
CA PRO A 8 -16.08 -7.29 11.24
C PRO A 8 -15.78 -8.78 11.13
N MET A 9 -14.84 -9.19 10.28
CA MET A 9 -14.20 -10.51 10.32
C MET A 9 -13.16 -10.61 9.21
N GLY A 10 -11.94 -11.03 9.56
CA GLY A 10 -10.79 -11.13 8.67
C GLY A 10 -10.97 -12.12 7.51
N ALA A 11 -11.65 -11.68 6.44
CA ALA A 11 -11.72 -12.38 5.18
C ALA A 11 -10.91 -11.60 4.13
N SER A 12 -9.71 -12.10 3.85
CA SER A 12 -8.90 -11.72 2.70
C SER A 12 -9.66 -12.00 1.40
N SER A 13 -9.73 -10.99 0.54
CA SER A 13 -10.28 -11.00 -0.83
C SER A 13 -11.81 -11.05 -0.95
N LEU A 14 -12.38 -10.04 -1.61
CA LEU A 14 -13.67 -10.16 -2.28
C LEU A 14 -13.45 -10.19 -3.79
N GLY A 15 -12.94 -11.33 -4.26
CA GLY A 15 -13.34 -11.86 -5.56
C GLY A 15 -14.56 -12.76 -5.37
N ARG A 16 -15.67 -12.43 -6.05
CA ARG A 16 -16.90 -13.25 -6.26
C ARG A 16 -18.08 -12.96 -5.32
N HIS A 17 -18.96 -12.06 -5.75
CA HIS A 17 -20.33 -11.92 -5.22
C HIS A 17 -21.29 -12.92 -5.87
N LYS A 18 -21.91 -13.78 -5.06
CA LYS A 18 -23.26 -14.30 -5.34
C LYS A 18 -24.22 -13.75 -4.26
N GLY A 19 -25.19 -12.95 -4.67
CA GLY A 19 -26.53 -12.99 -4.06
C GLY A 19 -26.97 -11.92 -3.05
N SER A 20 -26.18 -10.89 -2.71
CA SER A 20 -26.70 -9.74 -1.95
C SER A 20 -25.95 -8.48 -2.33
N LYS A 21 -26.62 -7.56 -3.05
CA LYS A 21 -26.03 -6.30 -3.51
C LYS A 21 -25.98 -5.29 -2.35
N ARG A 22 -25.15 -5.53 -1.33
CA ARG A 22 -24.55 -4.40 -0.61
C ARG A 22 -23.39 -3.95 -1.48
N LEU A 23 -23.62 -2.90 -2.27
CA LEU A 23 -22.50 -2.22 -2.91
C LEU A 23 -21.60 -1.74 -1.78
N PRO A 24 -20.31 -2.11 -1.77
CA PRO A 24 -19.38 -1.55 -0.81
C PRO A 24 -19.48 -0.02 -0.91
N ILE A 25 -19.51 0.66 0.24
CA ILE A 25 -19.46 2.12 0.30
C ILE A 25 -18.08 2.49 -0.24
N MET A 26 -18.02 2.83 -1.52
CA MET A 26 -16.81 3.29 -2.18
C MET A 26 -16.60 4.75 -1.80
N CYS A 27 -15.39 5.08 -1.42
CA CYS A 27 -14.97 6.48 -1.27
C CYS A 27 -14.96 7.17 -2.63
N GLU A 28 -15.24 8.48 -2.65
CA GLU A 28 -15.18 9.28 -3.88
C GLU A 28 -13.74 9.38 -4.41
N ASN A 29 -12.76 9.42 -3.51
CA ASN A 29 -11.35 9.43 -3.83
C ASN A 29 -10.56 8.55 -2.85
N ALA A 30 -9.86 7.53 -3.36
CA ALA A 30 -9.04 6.63 -2.54
C ALA A 30 -7.77 7.33 -2.01
N ASP A 31 -7.31 8.38 -2.68
CA ASP A 31 -6.12 9.11 -2.26
C ASP A 31 -6.32 9.83 -0.93
N ASP A 32 -7.54 10.18 -0.55
CA ASP A 32 -7.77 10.88 0.73
C ASP A 32 -7.60 9.96 1.95
N TYR A 33 -7.36 8.66 1.72
CA TYR A 33 -7.26 7.64 2.74
C TYR A 33 -5.88 6.98 2.77
N VAL A 34 -5.50 6.50 3.95
CA VAL A 34 -4.24 5.78 4.17
C VAL A 34 -4.38 4.29 3.91
N TRP A 35 -5.55 3.73 4.24
CA TRP A 35 -5.81 2.30 4.23
C TRP A 35 -6.91 1.95 3.23
N TRP A 36 -6.65 0.94 2.40
CA TRP A 36 -7.63 0.35 1.49
C TRP A 36 -8.51 -0.68 2.21
N ASP A 37 -7.91 -1.47 3.12
CA ASP A 37 -8.61 -2.36 4.05
C ASP A 37 -7.85 -2.42 5.38
N SER A 38 -8.19 -3.35 6.26
CA SER A 38 -7.56 -3.49 7.60
C SER A 38 -6.04 -3.69 7.59
N PHE A 39 -5.45 -4.11 6.47
CA PHE A 39 -4.03 -4.50 6.40
C PHE A 39 -3.28 -3.94 5.19
N HIS A 40 -3.97 -3.53 4.14
CA HIS A 40 -3.36 -3.01 2.92
C HIS A 40 -3.50 -1.48 2.87
N PRO A 41 -2.39 -0.72 2.77
CA PRO A 41 -2.42 0.70 2.47
C PRO A 41 -3.01 0.99 1.08
N THR A 42 -3.46 2.22 0.86
CA THR A 42 -3.87 2.69 -0.47
C THR A 42 -2.68 2.73 -1.43
N GLU A 43 -2.97 2.71 -2.73
CA GLU A 43 -1.95 2.78 -3.79
C GLU A 43 -1.01 3.98 -3.62
N ARG A 44 -1.55 5.16 -3.31
CA ARG A 44 -0.75 6.37 -3.03
C ARG A 44 0.26 6.17 -1.91
N ILE A 45 -0.13 5.49 -0.83
CA ILE A 45 0.78 5.22 0.29
C ILE A 45 1.84 4.20 -0.12
N GLN A 46 1.47 3.17 -0.87
CA GLN A 46 2.42 2.19 -1.39
C GLN A 46 3.43 2.82 -2.36
N GLU A 47 2.99 3.71 -3.24
CA GLU A 47 3.88 4.43 -4.17
C GLU A 47 4.91 5.28 -3.40
N ASN A 48 4.47 6.02 -2.39
CA ASN A 48 5.35 6.82 -1.55
C ASN A 48 6.36 5.95 -0.78
N LEU A 49 5.92 4.79 -0.27
CA LEU A 49 6.80 3.84 0.39
C LEU A 49 7.84 3.28 -0.59
N ALA A 50 7.43 2.88 -1.80
CA ALA A 50 8.32 2.36 -2.83
C ALA A 50 9.38 3.39 -3.24
N LYS A 51 8.98 4.65 -3.48
CA LYS A 51 9.92 5.75 -3.77
C LYS A 51 10.91 5.95 -2.63
N THR A 52 10.42 5.98 -1.40
CA THR A 52 11.27 6.14 -0.22
C THR A 52 12.26 4.98 -0.08
N LEU A 53 11.84 3.74 -0.29
CA LEU A 53 12.75 2.58 -0.29
C LEU A 53 13.77 2.64 -1.43
N TRP A 54 13.37 3.15 -2.60
CA TRP A 54 14.24 3.21 -3.77
C TRP A 54 15.40 4.18 -3.59
N ASN A 55 15.13 5.46 -3.28
CA ASN A 55 16.12 6.53 -3.24
C ASN A 55 16.04 7.40 -1.97
N GLY A 56 15.49 6.85 -0.89
CA GLY A 56 15.33 7.55 0.37
C GLY A 56 16.66 7.94 1.01
N THR A 57 16.61 9.00 1.82
CA THR A 57 17.77 9.47 2.59
C THR A 57 18.17 8.45 3.66
N PRO A 58 19.44 8.43 4.10
CA PRO A 58 19.92 7.56 5.19
C PRO A 58 19.16 7.68 6.52
N SER A 59 18.51 8.82 6.77
CA SER A 59 17.64 9.00 7.95
C SER A 59 16.31 8.26 7.88
N SER A 60 15.89 7.83 6.68
CA SER A 60 14.62 7.15 6.42
C SER A 60 14.81 5.70 6.00
N VAL A 61 15.85 5.43 5.21
CA VAL A 61 16.18 4.10 4.69
C VAL A 61 17.69 3.93 4.82
N GLY A 62 18.12 2.89 5.52
CA GLY A 62 19.52 2.64 5.77
C GLY A 62 19.79 1.17 6.10
N PRO A 63 21.05 0.71 5.98
CA PRO A 63 22.25 1.49 5.70
C PRO A 63 22.45 1.94 4.24
N TYR A 64 21.77 1.32 3.29
CA TYR A 64 21.73 1.70 1.87
C TYR A 64 20.28 1.68 1.38
N ASN A 65 19.95 2.53 0.42
CA ASN A 65 18.67 2.43 -0.31
C ASN A 65 18.76 1.37 -1.43
N LEU A 66 17.63 1.03 -2.06
CA LEU A 66 17.62 -0.02 -3.08
C LEU A 66 18.42 0.36 -4.33
N GLU A 67 18.40 1.63 -4.72
CA GLU A 67 19.21 2.12 -5.83
C GLU A 67 20.70 1.86 -5.59
N GLU A 68 21.21 2.21 -4.40
CA GLU A 68 22.60 1.94 -3.99
C GLU A 68 22.88 0.43 -3.91
N LEU A 69 21.95 -0.37 -3.37
CA LEU A 69 22.11 -1.82 -3.24
C LEU A 69 22.27 -2.52 -4.59
N PHE A 70 21.52 -2.10 -5.60
CA PHE A 70 21.58 -2.68 -6.95
C PHE A 70 22.63 -2.02 -7.87
N SER A 71 23.18 -0.87 -7.47
CA SER A 71 24.27 -0.21 -8.21
C SER A 71 25.63 -0.90 -8.02
N VAL A 72 25.72 -1.93 -7.17
CA VAL A 72 26.97 -2.65 -6.83
C VAL A 72 27.46 -3.59 -7.93
N ASP A 73 26.68 -3.82 -8.99
CA ASP A 73 27.04 -4.75 -10.08
C ASP A 73 27.82 -4.09 -11.25
N GLU A 74 28.17 -2.79 -11.15
CA GLU A 74 28.94 -2.06 -12.20
C GLU A 74 30.41 -1.75 -11.83
N GLU A 75 30.98 -2.42 -10.82
CA GLU A 75 32.43 -2.34 -10.56
C GLU A 75 33.11 -3.67 -10.94
N ASN A 76 33.98 -3.61 -11.97
CA ASN A 76 34.80 -4.69 -12.54
C ASN A 76 35.43 -5.65 -11.53
#